data_AF-A0A2E6N9X9-F1
#
_entry.id   AF-A0A2E6N9X9-F1
#
_cell.length_a   1.000
_cell.length_b   1.000
_cell.length_c   1.000
_cell.angle_alpha   90.00
_cell.angle_beta   90.00
_cell.angle_gamma   90.00
#
_symmetry.space_group_name_H-M   'P 1'
#
loop_
_entity.id
_entity.type
_entity.pdbx_description
1 polymer ?
#
loop_
_entity_poly.entity_id
_entity_poly.type
_entity_poly.pdbx_seq_one_letter_code
_entity_poly.pdbx_strand_id
1 'polypeptide(L)'
;MFITHKTFFPPAAMLAVLFTACGAGISSTEVTIPDEPSAAMQTIADEVIAGNCSILWHAMPTSYQTDINAIAQLAGSKVDPEIYDKSFGLFGRFAEVADKQKLFILNTRLGGELAAEQIAEIEAAWPSIIGFIQTIVTSSISSSAGLRAFDGQGFFEQTLPALFKYSNDLVALSNEENPFDGLEFDSLKTVESTNTTAVLGKTFARGDVEAVDLTKVGKRWVPAEMAANWSRGIGNVKKQLEAISSEEMAKNKPQIMGMITMVDGILTQLKTAETQEQFDQALLGAMLPIGLLMMQSMGEGIGTPTNL
;
A
#
# COMPACT_ATOMS: atom_id res chain seq x y z
N MET A 1 -12.82 11.89 -28.06
CA MET A 1 -11.56 12.66 -28.02
C MET A 1 -10.91 12.32 -26.69
N PHE A 2 -9.99 11.35 -26.71
CA PHE A 2 -9.41 10.73 -25.52
C PHE A 2 -8.46 11.71 -24.83
N ILE A 3 -8.79 12.10 -23.61
CA ILE A 3 -7.92 12.94 -22.77
C ILE A 3 -6.94 11.99 -22.08
N THR A 4 -5.71 11.98 -22.58
CA THR A 4 -4.53 11.38 -21.95
C THR A 4 -4.17 12.18 -20.70
N HIS A 5 -4.58 11.73 -19.52
CA HIS A 5 -4.07 12.26 -18.26
C HIS A 5 -2.80 11.50 -17.85
N LYS A 6 -1.65 12.05 -18.22
CA LYS A 6 -0.41 11.85 -17.46
C LYS A 6 -0.58 12.57 -16.12
N THR A 7 -1.05 11.89 -15.09
CA THR A 7 -1.07 12.42 -13.73
C THR A 7 0.34 12.41 -13.18
N PHE A 8 0.88 13.62 -13.03
CA PHE A 8 2.14 13.97 -12.40
C PHE A 8 2.02 13.74 -10.88
N PHE A 9 2.26 12.52 -10.42
CA PHE A 9 2.37 12.22 -8.98
C PHE A 9 3.81 12.50 -8.51
N PRO A 10 4.01 13.28 -7.43
CA PRO A 10 5.34 13.68 -6.98
C PRO A 10 6.13 12.46 -6.45
N PRO A 11 7.40 12.28 -6.86
CA PRO A 11 8.22 11.09 -6.56
C PRO A 11 8.65 10.95 -5.09
N ALA A 12 8.25 11.88 -4.21
CA ALA A 12 8.54 11.83 -2.78
C ALA A 12 7.49 11.03 -1.97
N ALA A 13 6.28 10.84 -2.49
CA ALA A 13 5.23 10.02 -1.84
C ALA A 13 5.33 8.52 -2.21
N MET A 14 6.20 8.18 -3.18
CA MET A 14 6.38 6.83 -3.73
C MET A 14 7.16 5.87 -2.83
N LEU A 15 7.75 6.34 -1.73
CA LEU A 15 8.51 5.50 -0.78
C LEU A 15 7.68 5.03 0.42
N ALA A 16 6.44 5.52 0.58
CA ALA A 16 5.54 5.15 1.68
C ALA A 16 4.32 4.31 1.23
N VAL A 17 4.19 4.07 -0.07
CA VAL A 17 3.12 3.26 -0.65
C VAL A 17 3.77 2.12 -1.44
N LEU A 18 3.88 0.98 -0.74
CA LEU A 18 3.81 -0.36 -1.29
C LEU A 18 4.97 -0.77 -2.23
N PHE A 19 5.94 -1.50 -1.68
CA PHE A 19 6.42 -2.69 -2.39
C PHE A 19 5.21 -3.63 -2.52
N THR A 20 4.39 -3.43 -3.54
CA THR A 20 3.32 -4.33 -3.97
C THR A 20 3.97 -5.58 -4.52
N ALA A 21 4.25 -6.53 -3.64
CA ALA A 21 4.67 -7.87 -4.00
C ALA A 21 3.96 -8.82 -3.04
N CYS A 22 3.46 -9.91 -3.61
CA CYS A 22 2.06 -10.22 -3.47
C CYS A 22 1.85 -11.71 -3.70
N GLY A 23 1.31 -12.43 -2.72
CA GLY A 23 1.08 -13.87 -2.61
C GLY A 23 0.30 -14.27 -1.35
N ALA A 24 -0.76 -15.13 -1.36
CA ALA A 24 -1.54 -15.71 -0.24
C ALA A 24 -1.28 -17.19 0.23
N GLY A 25 -1.00 -17.42 1.52
CA GLY A 25 -1.22 -18.72 2.18
C GLY A 25 0.02 -19.52 2.58
N ILE A 26 0.30 -19.51 3.89
CA ILE A 26 1.43 -20.11 4.57
C ILE A 26 1.38 -21.65 4.46
N SER A 27 2.33 -22.24 3.73
CA SER A 27 2.92 -23.52 4.11
C SER A 27 4.21 -23.21 4.87
N SER A 28 4.26 -23.54 6.15
CA SER A 28 5.43 -23.36 7.02
C SER A 28 6.56 -24.36 6.73
N THR A 29 6.78 -24.66 5.45
CA THR A 29 8.02 -25.26 4.99
C THR A 29 9.01 -24.12 4.82
N GLU A 30 10.13 -24.17 5.55
CA GLU A 30 11.22 -23.20 5.42
C GLU A 30 11.74 -23.25 3.97
N VAL A 31 11.22 -22.38 3.11
CA VAL A 31 11.59 -22.36 1.70
C VAL A 31 13.01 -21.84 1.59
N THR A 32 13.89 -22.73 1.18
CA THR A 32 15.30 -22.41 1.00
C THR A 32 15.48 -21.72 -0.36
N ILE A 33 15.79 -20.42 -0.34
CA ILE A 33 16.13 -19.68 -1.56
C ILE A 33 17.51 -20.15 -2.06
N PRO A 34 17.60 -20.73 -3.26
CA PRO A 34 18.87 -21.17 -3.83
C PRO A 34 19.89 -20.03 -4.01
N ASP A 35 21.18 -20.37 -4.06
CA ASP A 35 22.24 -19.38 -4.31
C ASP A 35 22.47 -19.14 -5.82
N GLU A 36 21.97 -20.04 -6.68
CA GLU A 36 21.98 -19.88 -8.14
C GLU A 36 20.94 -18.82 -8.54
N PRO A 37 21.29 -17.79 -9.34
CA PRO A 37 20.44 -16.61 -9.53
C PRO A 37 19.07 -16.90 -10.16
N SER A 38 19.01 -17.75 -11.20
CA SER A 38 17.74 -18.05 -11.86
C SER A 38 16.82 -18.89 -10.97
N ALA A 39 17.34 -19.87 -10.26
CA ALA A 39 16.61 -20.70 -9.31
C ALA A 39 16.15 -19.88 -8.10
N ALA A 40 16.95 -18.91 -7.63
CA ALA A 40 16.56 -17.97 -6.58
C ALA A 40 15.33 -17.16 -7.00
N MET A 41 15.39 -16.53 -8.17
CA MET A 41 14.30 -15.69 -8.69
C MET A 41 13.05 -16.50 -9.05
N GLN A 42 13.22 -17.70 -9.60
CA GLN A 42 12.13 -18.64 -9.83
C GLN A 42 11.44 -19.02 -8.52
N THR A 43 12.22 -19.40 -7.50
CA THR A 43 11.66 -19.76 -6.18
C THR A 43 10.87 -18.59 -5.59
N ILE A 44 11.40 -17.37 -5.68
CA ILE A 44 10.70 -16.17 -5.20
C ILE A 44 9.40 -15.97 -5.99
N ALA A 45 9.43 -16.04 -7.32
CA ALA A 45 8.24 -15.85 -8.15
C ALA A 45 7.18 -16.93 -7.87
N ASP A 46 7.57 -18.20 -7.81
CA ASP A 46 6.67 -19.32 -7.55
C ASP A 46 6.01 -19.20 -6.18
N GLU A 47 6.79 -18.88 -5.14
CA GLU A 47 6.26 -18.67 -3.80
C GLU A 47 5.32 -17.47 -3.77
N VAL A 48 5.65 -16.37 -4.44
CA VAL A 48 4.79 -15.18 -4.53
C VAL A 48 3.49 -15.50 -5.27
N ILE A 49 3.52 -16.19 -6.40
CA ILE A 49 2.32 -16.64 -7.14
C ILE A 49 1.46 -17.61 -6.31
N ALA A 50 2.09 -18.63 -5.71
CA ALA A 50 1.42 -19.64 -4.89
C ALA A 50 0.87 -19.06 -3.60
N GLY A 51 1.53 -18.02 -3.13
CA GLY A 51 0.99 -17.12 -2.19
C GLY A 51 1.74 -16.95 -0.86
N ASN A 52 2.97 -17.40 -0.82
CA ASN A 52 3.82 -17.19 0.31
C ASN A 52 4.57 -15.85 0.20
N CYS A 53 3.88 -14.73 0.48
CA CYS A 53 4.50 -13.40 0.53
C CYS A 53 5.68 -13.26 1.49
N SER A 54 5.74 -14.12 2.53
CA SER A 54 6.82 -14.07 3.50
C SER A 54 8.20 -14.25 2.85
N ILE A 55 8.26 -14.95 1.71
CA ILE A 55 9.48 -15.17 0.95
C ILE A 55 10.18 -13.86 0.57
N LEU A 56 9.42 -12.78 0.38
CA LEU A 56 9.96 -11.46 0.03
C LEU A 56 10.82 -10.91 1.17
N TRP A 57 10.38 -11.09 2.42
CA TRP A 57 11.19 -10.74 3.58
C TRP A 57 12.47 -11.55 3.59
N HIS A 58 12.36 -12.87 3.42
CA HIS A 58 13.51 -13.77 3.45
C HIS A 58 14.47 -13.61 2.26
N ALA A 59 13.97 -13.15 1.12
CA ALA A 59 14.72 -12.86 -0.11
C ALA A 59 15.51 -11.57 -0.01
N MET A 60 15.10 -10.63 0.85
CA MET A 60 15.86 -9.42 1.08
C MET A 60 17.19 -9.71 1.81
N PRO A 61 18.28 -9.01 1.45
CA PRO A 61 19.49 -8.98 2.25
C PRO A 61 19.20 -8.53 3.68
N THR A 62 19.93 -9.07 4.67
CA THR A 62 19.79 -8.68 6.09
C THR A 62 19.97 -7.16 6.29
N SER A 63 20.84 -6.51 5.51
CA SER A 63 20.98 -5.05 5.56
C SER A 63 19.68 -4.33 5.20
N TYR A 64 18.92 -4.84 4.23
CA TYR A 64 17.69 -4.22 3.75
C TYR A 64 16.54 -4.44 4.75
N GLN A 65 16.45 -5.65 5.31
CA GLN A 65 15.54 -5.96 6.42
C GLN A 65 15.75 -5.00 7.60
N THR A 66 17.01 -4.80 8.01
CA THR A 66 17.36 -3.85 9.07
C THR A 66 16.96 -2.42 8.71
N ASP A 67 17.20 -1.98 7.47
CA ASP A 67 16.82 -0.63 7.03
C ASP A 67 15.31 -0.40 7.05
N ILE A 68 14.51 -1.37 6.60
CA ILE A 68 13.04 -1.29 6.63
C ILE A 68 12.53 -1.17 8.07
N ASN A 69 13.03 -2.02 8.96
CA ASN A 69 12.68 -1.95 10.39
C ASN A 69 13.05 -0.58 10.98
N ALA A 70 14.27 -0.10 10.70
CA ALA A 70 14.72 1.19 11.20
C ALA A 70 13.86 2.36 10.67
N ILE A 71 13.39 2.31 9.42
CA ILE A 71 12.50 3.34 8.86
C ILE A 71 11.15 3.35 9.58
N ALA A 72 10.52 2.19 9.75
CA ALA A 72 9.22 2.09 10.41
C ALA A 72 9.31 2.57 11.88
N GLN A 73 10.37 2.14 12.58
CA GLN A 73 10.63 2.54 13.96
C GLN A 73 10.93 4.05 14.07
N LEU A 74 11.69 4.62 13.13
CA LEU A 74 11.92 6.05 13.03
C LEU A 74 10.61 6.79 12.80
N ALA A 75 9.75 6.34 11.88
CA ALA A 75 8.45 6.94 11.65
C ALA A 75 7.60 6.94 12.94
N GLY A 76 7.55 5.80 13.65
CA GLY A 76 6.86 5.71 14.95
C GLY A 76 7.41 6.66 16.01
N SER A 77 8.71 6.99 15.97
CA SER A 77 9.30 7.99 16.86
C SER A 77 8.97 9.45 16.49
N LYS A 78 8.60 9.70 15.23
CA LYS A 78 8.39 11.05 14.67
C LYS A 78 6.93 11.49 14.64
N VAL A 79 5.99 10.55 14.53
CA VAL A 79 4.56 10.86 14.55
C VAL A 79 4.08 11.25 15.96
N ASP A 80 3.10 12.15 16.04
CA ASP A 80 2.34 12.36 17.27
C ASP A 80 1.46 11.12 17.54
N PRO A 81 1.64 10.41 18.66
CA PRO A 81 0.93 9.15 18.91
C PRO A 81 -0.58 9.27 18.87
N GLU A 82 -1.11 10.36 19.41
CA GLU A 82 -2.56 10.54 19.52
C GLU A 82 -3.18 10.81 18.15
N ILE A 83 -2.57 11.68 17.36
CA ILE A 83 -3.03 11.94 15.98
C ILE A 83 -2.95 10.67 15.16
N TYR A 84 -1.82 9.95 15.22
CA TYR A 84 -1.60 8.74 14.43
C TYR A 84 -2.60 7.64 14.78
N ASP A 85 -2.69 7.28 16.06
CA ASP A 85 -3.55 6.19 16.53
C ASP A 85 -5.03 6.50 16.29
N LYS A 86 -5.46 7.75 16.51
CA LYS A 86 -6.85 8.15 16.22
C LYS A 86 -7.14 8.21 14.73
N SER A 87 -6.17 8.54 13.89
CA SER A 87 -6.34 8.52 12.43
C SER A 87 -6.56 7.09 11.93
N PHE A 88 -5.76 6.12 12.40
CA PHE A 88 -5.98 4.71 12.07
C PHE A 88 -7.26 4.15 12.69
N GLY A 89 -7.60 4.53 13.91
CA GLY A 89 -8.90 4.22 14.50
C GLY A 89 -10.07 4.74 13.65
N LEU A 90 -9.94 5.95 13.09
CA LEU A 90 -10.92 6.52 12.18
C LEU A 90 -11.01 5.73 10.87
N PHE A 91 -9.90 5.32 10.26
CA PHE A 91 -9.89 4.44 9.09
C PHE A 91 -10.56 3.09 9.36
N GLY A 92 -10.32 2.50 10.53
CA GLY A 92 -11.01 1.26 10.93
C GLY A 92 -12.52 1.47 11.04
N ARG A 93 -12.94 2.59 11.64
CA ARG A 93 -14.36 2.97 11.69
C ARG A 93 -14.96 3.22 10.31
N PHE A 94 -14.22 3.79 9.36
CA PHE A 94 -14.68 3.90 7.98
C PHE A 94 -15.02 2.53 7.41
N ALA A 95 -14.14 1.54 7.57
CA ALA A 95 -14.39 0.18 7.11
C ALA A 95 -15.61 -0.45 7.79
N GLU A 96 -15.77 -0.28 9.11
CA GLU A 96 -16.95 -0.77 9.83
C GLU A 96 -18.26 -0.14 9.33
N VAL A 97 -18.27 1.18 9.12
CA VAL A 97 -19.44 1.90 8.64
C VAL A 97 -19.76 1.51 7.20
N ALA A 98 -18.74 1.42 6.36
CA ALA A 98 -18.89 0.98 4.98
C ALA A 98 -19.51 -0.41 4.93
N ASP A 99 -18.96 -1.36 5.67
CA ASP A 99 -19.47 -2.74 5.70
C ASP A 99 -20.92 -2.81 6.21
N LYS A 100 -21.21 -2.12 7.32
CA LYS A 100 -22.57 -2.07 7.89
C LYS A 100 -23.58 -1.43 6.95
N GLN A 101 -23.20 -0.34 6.29
CA GLN A 101 -24.09 0.47 5.45
C GLN A 101 -23.93 0.20 3.96
N LYS A 102 -23.39 -0.97 3.59
CA LYS A 102 -23.17 -1.39 2.19
C LYS A 102 -24.37 -1.06 1.29
N LEU A 103 -25.57 -1.47 1.70
CA LEU A 103 -26.78 -1.28 0.90
C LEU A 103 -27.10 0.21 0.70
N PHE A 104 -26.92 1.06 1.70
CA PHE A 104 -27.17 2.50 1.53
C PHE A 104 -26.10 3.17 0.66
N ILE A 105 -24.85 2.70 0.75
CA ILE A 105 -23.76 3.17 -0.12
C ILE A 105 -24.04 2.81 -1.57
N LEU A 106 -24.46 1.59 -1.86
CA LEU A 106 -24.74 1.14 -3.23
C LEU A 106 -26.00 1.80 -3.83
N ASN A 107 -26.94 2.20 -2.99
CA ASN A 107 -28.19 2.84 -3.42
C ASN A 107 -28.14 4.37 -3.43
N THR A 108 -27.08 4.99 -2.92
CA THR A 108 -26.99 6.45 -2.89
C THR A 108 -26.91 7.01 -4.31
N ARG A 109 -27.65 8.11 -4.56
CA ARG A 109 -27.65 8.80 -5.86
C ARG A 109 -26.79 10.05 -5.86
N LEU A 110 -26.16 10.37 -4.73
CA LEU A 110 -25.39 11.60 -4.56
C LEU A 110 -24.12 11.64 -5.42
N GLY A 111 -23.60 10.48 -5.82
CA GLY A 111 -22.48 10.34 -6.76
C GLY A 111 -22.89 10.09 -8.22
N GLY A 112 -24.20 10.14 -8.53
CA GLY A 112 -24.76 9.66 -9.80
C GLY A 112 -25.37 8.26 -9.67
N GLU A 113 -26.15 7.83 -10.67
CA GLU A 113 -26.71 6.47 -10.72
C GLU A 113 -25.67 5.50 -11.32
N LEU A 114 -25.45 4.38 -10.63
CA LEU A 114 -24.64 3.27 -11.13
C LEU A 114 -25.52 2.31 -11.93
N ALA A 115 -24.97 1.74 -13.01
CA ALA A 115 -25.63 0.66 -13.73
C ALA A 115 -25.70 -0.61 -12.88
N ALA A 116 -26.67 -1.49 -13.15
CA ALA A 116 -26.87 -2.72 -12.38
C ALA A 116 -25.64 -3.63 -12.42
N GLU A 117 -24.95 -3.69 -13.57
CA GLU A 117 -23.71 -4.43 -13.74
C GLU A 117 -22.60 -3.91 -12.82
N GLN A 118 -22.46 -2.59 -12.70
CA GLN A 118 -21.46 -1.96 -11.83
C GLN A 118 -21.76 -2.22 -10.34
N ILE A 119 -23.03 -2.18 -9.95
CA ILE A 119 -23.43 -2.53 -8.59
C ILE A 119 -23.05 -3.98 -8.29
N ALA A 120 -23.33 -4.92 -9.20
CA ALA A 120 -22.99 -6.33 -9.02
C ALA A 120 -21.48 -6.57 -8.90
N GLU A 121 -20.65 -5.88 -9.70
CA GLU A 121 -19.19 -5.93 -9.60
C GLU A 121 -18.70 -5.42 -8.24
N ILE A 122 -19.18 -4.27 -7.79
CA ILE A 122 -18.83 -3.70 -6.47
C ILE A 122 -19.31 -4.63 -5.35
N GLU A 123 -20.50 -5.20 -5.47
CA GLU A 123 -21.04 -6.14 -4.48
C GLU A 123 -20.19 -7.39 -4.33
N ALA A 124 -19.69 -7.92 -5.45
CA ALA A 124 -18.78 -9.07 -5.50
C ALA A 124 -17.40 -8.71 -4.91
N ALA A 125 -16.89 -7.51 -5.21
CA ALA A 125 -15.61 -7.01 -4.71
C ALA A 125 -15.65 -6.58 -3.23
N TRP A 126 -16.83 -6.27 -2.70
CA TRP A 126 -17.02 -5.67 -1.38
C TRP A 126 -16.26 -6.38 -0.25
N PRO A 127 -16.33 -7.72 -0.11
CA PRO A 127 -15.59 -8.41 0.95
C PRO A 127 -14.08 -8.20 0.85
N SER A 128 -13.54 -8.14 -0.37
CA SER A 128 -12.11 -7.91 -0.59
C SER A 128 -11.71 -6.46 -0.33
N ILE A 129 -12.55 -5.49 -0.69
CA ILE A 129 -12.34 -4.07 -0.36
C ILE A 129 -12.27 -3.89 1.17
N ILE A 130 -13.29 -4.41 1.88
CA ILE A 130 -13.36 -4.28 3.35
C ILE A 130 -12.23 -5.06 4.01
N GLY A 131 -11.97 -6.29 3.56
CA GLY A 131 -10.90 -7.14 4.10
C GLY A 131 -9.51 -6.52 3.92
N PHE A 132 -9.24 -5.89 2.78
CA PHE A 132 -7.98 -5.20 2.53
C PHE A 132 -7.77 -4.05 3.53
N ILE A 133 -8.78 -3.18 3.68
CA ILE A 133 -8.70 -2.05 4.61
C ILE A 133 -8.57 -2.55 6.05
N GLN A 134 -9.39 -3.53 6.45
CA GLN A 134 -9.34 -4.14 7.78
C GLN A 134 -7.95 -4.68 8.10
N THR A 135 -7.33 -5.41 7.16
CA THR A 135 -5.98 -5.95 7.32
C THR A 135 -4.96 -4.85 7.61
N ILE A 136 -5.05 -3.70 6.92
CA ILE A 136 -4.16 -2.55 7.19
C ILE A 136 -4.41 -2.00 8.60
N VAL A 137 -5.66 -1.72 8.96
CA VAL A 137 -5.98 -1.07 10.25
C VAL A 137 -5.78 -1.98 11.46
N THR A 138 -5.66 -3.30 11.27
CA THR A 138 -5.30 -4.26 12.32
C THR A 138 -3.83 -4.67 12.29
N SER A 139 -3.03 -4.17 11.35
CA SER A 139 -1.63 -4.54 11.21
C SER A 139 -0.72 -3.85 12.23
N SER A 140 0.55 -4.28 12.30
CA SER A 140 1.54 -3.66 13.19
C SER A 140 1.83 -2.19 12.86
N ILE A 141 1.53 -1.71 11.66
CA ILE A 141 1.72 -0.30 11.30
C ILE A 141 0.56 0.60 11.73
N SER A 142 -0.58 0.05 12.18
CA SER A 142 -1.78 0.87 12.44
C SER A 142 -1.75 1.66 13.75
N SER A 143 -0.66 1.56 14.52
CA SER A 143 -0.45 2.36 15.72
C SER A 143 0.98 2.86 15.80
N SER A 144 1.15 4.00 16.45
CA SER A 144 2.45 4.58 16.75
C SER A 144 3.32 3.64 17.59
N ALA A 145 2.71 2.91 18.52
CA ALA A 145 3.39 1.87 19.30
C ALA A 145 3.83 0.69 18.42
N GLY A 146 2.97 0.22 17.53
CA GLY A 146 3.27 -0.83 16.58
C GLY A 146 4.39 -0.44 15.61
N LEU A 147 4.40 0.81 15.11
CA LEU A 147 5.51 1.34 14.33
C LEU A 147 6.84 1.35 15.11
N ARG A 148 6.82 1.82 16.36
CA ARG A 148 8.03 1.85 17.22
C ARG A 148 8.57 0.46 17.54
N ALA A 149 7.69 -0.52 17.62
CA ALA A 149 8.02 -1.92 17.85
C ALA A 149 7.99 -2.74 16.55
N PHE A 150 8.07 -2.07 15.39
CA PHE A 150 7.81 -2.74 14.11
C PHE A 150 8.78 -3.90 13.89
N ASP A 151 8.19 -5.05 13.62
CA ASP A 151 8.85 -6.26 13.19
C ASP A 151 8.42 -6.56 11.76
N GLY A 152 9.32 -6.29 10.82
CA GLY A 152 9.09 -6.53 9.40
C GLY A 152 8.89 -8.01 9.09
N GLN A 153 9.51 -8.94 9.84
CA GLN A 153 9.27 -10.36 9.61
C GLN A 153 7.81 -10.70 9.90
N GLY A 154 7.32 -10.39 11.11
CA GLY A 154 5.93 -10.61 11.48
C GLY A 154 4.94 -9.91 10.55
N PHE A 155 5.25 -8.70 10.07
CA PHE A 155 4.40 -8.00 9.09
C PHE A 155 4.31 -8.75 7.75
N PHE A 156 5.45 -9.19 7.19
CA PHE A 156 5.49 -9.92 5.92
C PHE A 156 4.92 -11.34 6.01
N GLU A 157 4.96 -11.95 7.20
CA GLU A 157 4.38 -13.27 7.45
C GLU A 157 2.87 -13.22 7.71
N GLN A 158 2.38 -12.20 8.40
CA GLN A 158 1.00 -12.17 8.89
C GLN A 158 0.10 -11.19 8.14
N THR A 159 0.63 -10.04 7.72
CA THR A 159 -0.17 -8.97 7.10
C THR A 159 -0.10 -9.03 5.58
N LEU A 160 1.09 -9.12 5.02
CA LEU A 160 1.28 -9.04 3.57
C LEU A 160 0.54 -10.15 2.77
N PRO A 161 0.48 -11.42 3.23
CA PRO A 161 -0.25 -12.45 2.49
C PRO A 161 -1.76 -12.19 2.42
N ALA A 162 -2.34 -11.63 3.49
CA ALA A 162 -3.75 -11.24 3.52
C ALA A 162 -4.01 -10.06 2.58
N LEU A 163 -3.14 -9.05 2.56
CA LEU A 163 -3.25 -7.93 1.63
C LEU A 163 -3.18 -8.38 0.18
N PHE A 164 -2.26 -9.29 -0.15
CA PHE A 164 -2.23 -9.84 -1.49
C PHE A 164 -3.52 -10.56 -1.86
N LYS A 165 -4.00 -11.43 -0.97
CA LYS A 165 -5.21 -12.21 -1.25
C LYS A 165 -6.32 -11.29 -1.73
N TYR A 166 -6.56 -10.21 -0.99
CA TYR A 166 -7.59 -9.25 -1.35
C TYR A 166 -7.27 -8.50 -2.65
N SER A 167 -6.01 -8.10 -2.88
CA SER A 167 -5.61 -7.49 -4.15
C SER A 167 -5.89 -8.41 -5.35
N ASN A 168 -5.55 -9.70 -5.25
CA ASN A 168 -5.81 -10.68 -6.30
C ASN A 168 -7.30 -10.93 -6.50
N ASP A 169 -8.05 -11.07 -5.41
CA ASP A 169 -9.49 -11.23 -5.48
C ASP A 169 -10.15 -10.01 -6.18
N LEU A 170 -9.61 -8.79 -5.98
CA LEU A 170 -10.08 -7.58 -6.66
C LEU A 170 -9.71 -7.54 -8.15
N VAL A 171 -8.47 -7.90 -8.49
CA VAL A 171 -8.01 -7.99 -9.89
C VAL A 171 -8.78 -9.05 -10.66
N ALA A 172 -9.07 -10.20 -10.05
CA ALA A 172 -9.86 -11.27 -10.68
C ALA A 172 -11.31 -10.86 -10.99
N LEU A 173 -11.82 -9.84 -10.28
CA LEU A 173 -13.14 -9.25 -10.50
C LEU A 173 -13.11 -8.05 -11.44
N SER A 174 -11.93 -7.53 -11.78
CA SER A 174 -11.79 -6.43 -12.71
C SER A 174 -11.31 -6.93 -14.08
N ASN A 175 -11.50 -6.11 -15.11
CA ASN A 175 -10.88 -6.33 -16.42
C ASN A 175 -9.50 -5.64 -16.50
N GLU A 176 -8.90 -5.32 -15.35
CA GLU A 176 -7.59 -4.65 -15.31
C GLU A 176 -6.46 -5.68 -15.41
N GLU A 177 -5.33 -5.24 -15.96
CA GLU A 177 -4.12 -6.06 -16.04
C GLU A 177 -3.64 -6.39 -14.63
N ASN A 178 -3.27 -7.64 -14.39
CA ASN A 178 -2.83 -8.03 -13.07
C ASN A 178 -1.42 -7.47 -12.87
N PRO A 179 -1.18 -6.66 -11.82
CA PRO A 179 0.16 -6.12 -11.55
C PRO A 179 1.22 -7.22 -11.30
N PHE A 180 0.81 -8.48 -11.14
CA PHE A 180 1.68 -9.65 -10.98
C PHE A 180 1.87 -10.46 -12.27
N ASP A 181 1.31 -10.05 -13.40
CA ASP A 181 1.58 -10.70 -14.70
C ASP A 181 3.09 -10.71 -15.01
N GLY A 182 3.81 -9.70 -14.51
CA GLY A 182 5.27 -9.64 -14.52
C GLY A 182 5.98 -10.73 -13.70
N LEU A 183 5.29 -11.59 -12.95
CA LEU A 183 5.86 -12.76 -12.29
C LEU A 183 5.53 -14.05 -13.02
N GLU A 184 4.59 -14.03 -13.95
CA GLU A 184 4.26 -15.16 -14.79
C GLU A 184 5.18 -15.18 -16.01
N PHE A 185 6.05 -16.17 -16.09
CA PHE A 185 6.99 -16.34 -17.19
C PHE A 185 7.19 -17.83 -17.51
N ASP A 186 7.43 -18.14 -18.77
CA ASP A 186 7.60 -19.52 -19.25
C ASP A 186 8.93 -20.11 -18.79
N SER A 187 9.98 -19.29 -18.79
CA SER A 187 11.29 -19.71 -18.29
C SER A 187 12.16 -18.53 -17.87
N LEU A 188 13.02 -18.79 -16.90
CA LEU A 188 14.08 -17.89 -16.45
C LEU A 188 15.40 -18.63 -16.49
N LYS A 189 16.38 -18.09 -17.21
CA LYS A 189 17.68 -18.73 -17.42
C LYS A 189 18.81 -17.77 -17.14
N THR A 190 19.82 -18.24 -16.42
CA THR A 190 21.07 -17.50 -16.26
C THR A 190 21.81 -17.43 -17.59
N VAL A 191 21.98 -16.21 -18.11
CA VAL A 191 22.72 -15.90 -19.33
C VAL A 191 24.19 -15.68 -19.00
N GLU A 192 24.45 -14.92 -17.95
CA GLU A 192 25.79 -14.65 -17.42
C GLU A 192 25.73 -14.61 -15.90
N SER A 193 26.74 -15.14 -15.21
CA SER A 193 26.84 -15.00 -13.75
C SER A 193 28.30 -14.96 -13.30
N THR A 194 28.55 -14.05 -12.38
CA THR A 194 29.76 -13.97 -11.56
C THR A 194 29.40 -14.26 -10.09
N ASN A 195 30.35 -14.09 -9.18
CA ASN A 195 30.08 -14.20 -7.74
C ASN A 195 29.22 -13.04 -7.19
N THR A 196 29.13 -11.91 -7.91
CA THR A 196 28.51 -10.67 -7.42
C THR A 196 27.48 -10.06 -8.36
N THR A 197 27.43 -10.49 -9.62
CA THR A 197 26.49 -10.01 -10.65
C THR A 197 25.95 -11.18 -11.45
N ALA A 198 24.73 -11.06 -11.96
CA ALA A 198 24.16 -12.01 -12.90
C ALA A 198 23.23 -11.31 -13.88
N VAL A 199 23.10 -11.88 -15.07
CA VAL A 199 22.13 -11.47 -16.09
C VAL A 199 21.24 -12.67 -16.36
N LEU A 200 19.94 -12.50 -16.16
CA LEU A 200 18.93 -13.51 -16.46
C LEU A 200 18.20 -13.17 -17.75
N GLY A 201 17.93 -14.17 -18.57
CA GLY A 201 16.99 -14.09 -19.69
C GLY A 201 15.64 -14.64 -19.24
N LYS A 202 14.64 -13.76 -19.21
CA LYS A 202 13.26 -14.07 -18.85
C LYS A 202 12.41 -14.15 -20.10
N THR A 203 11.78 -15.30 -20.35
CA THR A 203 10.93 -15.53 -21.52
C THR A 203 9.47 -15.56 -21.11
N PHE A 204 8.63 -14.76 -21.75
CA PHE A 204 7.17 -14.74 -21.51
C PHE A 204 6.42 -15.63 -22.52
N ALA A 205 5.15 -15.94 -22.23
CA ALA A 205 4.30 -16.80 -23.06
C ALA A 205 4.15 -16.38 -24.53
N ARG A 206 4.36 -15.09 -24.85
CA ARG A 206 4.34 -14.55 -26.22
C ARG A 206 5.67 -14.69 -26.97
N GLY A 207 6.70 -15.24 -26.32
CA GLY A 207 8.04 -15.41 -26.85
C GLY A 207 8.96 -14.19 -26.66
N ASP A 208 8.46 -13.12 -26.05
CA ASP A 208 9.27 -11.95 -25.69
C ASP A 208 10.31 -12.35 -24.63
N VAL A 209 11.55 -11.88 -24.82
CA VAL A 209 12.67 -12.14 -23.90
C VAL A 209 13.18 -10.83 -23.35
N GLU A 210 13.21 -10.72 -22.03
CA GLU A 210 13.76 -9.57 -21.30
C GLU A 210 15.00 -9.97 -20.52
N ALA A 211 16.00 -9.08 -20.49
CA ALA A 211 17.17 -9.24 -19.65
C ALA A 211 16.90 -8.63 -18.26
N VAL A 212 17.21 -9.38 -17.21
CA VAL A 212 17.11 -8.92 -15.82
C VAL A 212 18.49 -8.94 -15.20
N ASP A 213 19.01 -7.75 -14.91
CA ASP A 213 20.30 -7.58 -14.25
C ASP A 213 20.14 -7.72 -12.73
N LEU A 214 21.02 -8.53 -12.13
CA LEU A 214 21.05 -8.82 -10.71
C LEU A 214 22.41 -8.50 -10.10
N THR A 215 22.37 -8.04 -8.86
CA THR A 215 23.55 -7.84 -8.02
C THR A 215 23.39 -8.66 -6.74
N LYS A 216 24.45 -9.33 -6.31
CA LYS A 216 24.48 -10.06 -5.04
C LYS A 216 24.79 -9.08 -3.91
N VAL A 217 23.85 -8.92 -2.99
CA VAL A 217 24.00 -8.10 -1.78
C VAL A 217 23.97 -9.03 -0.57
N GLY A 218 25.12 -9.20 0.08
CA GLY A 218 25.30 -10.23 1.10
C GLY A 218 25.14 -11.63 0.49
N LYS A 219 24.10 -12.36 0.92
CA LYS A 219 23.78 -13.72 0.44
C LYS A 219 22.56 -13.77 -0.47
N ARG A 220 22.07 -12.63 -0.96
CA ARG A 220 20.82 -12.54 -1.72
C ARG A 220 21.04 -11.83 -3.04
N TRP A 221 20.39 -12.35 -4.08
CA TRP A 221 20.30 -11.69 -5.37
C TRP A 221 19.17 -10.69 -5.35
N VAL A 222 19.44 -9.46 -5.79
CA VAL A 222 18.46 -8.39 -5.91
C VAL A 222 18.61 -7.72 -7.28
N PRO A 223 17.55 -7.10 -7.84
CA PRO A 223 17.67 -6.32 -9.06
C PRO A 223 18.80 -5.29 -8.97
N ALA A 224 19.63 -5.20 -9.99
CA ALA A 224 20.85 -4.37 -9.97
C ALA A 224 20.51 -2.88 -9.75
N GLU A 225 19.42 -2.40 -10.34
CA GLU A 225 18.93 -1.03 -10.12
C GLU A 225 18.51 -0.78 -8.67
N MET A 226 17.84 -1.76 -8.04
CA MET A 226 17.48 -1.68 -6.63
C MET A 226 18.74 -1.61 -5.77
N ALA A 227 19.74 -2.46 -6.02
CA ALA A 227 21.00 -2.44 -5.29
C ALA A 227 21.72 -1.09 -5.40
N ALA A 228 21.75 -0.50 -6.60
CA ALA A 228 22.42 0.76 -6.87
C ALA A 228 21.73 1.95 -6.18
N ASN A 229 20.40 1.92 -6.05
CA ASN A 229 19.61 3.04 -5.54
C ASN A 229 19.19 2.89 -4.07
N TRP A 230 19.32 1.70 -3.47
CA TRP A 230 18.83 1.38 -2.13
C TRP A 230 19.29 2.40 -1.07
N SER A 231 20.61 2.55 -0.89
CA SER A 231 21.17 3.41 0.16
C SER A 231 20.73 4.88 0.01
N ARG A 232 20.58 5.36 -1.23
CA ARG A 232 20.07 6.70 -1.51
C ARG A 232 18.58 6.80 -1.15
N GLY A 233 17.78 5.83 -1.54
CA GLY A 233 16.35 5.75 -1.21
C GLY A 233 16.12 5.76 0.30
N ILE A 234 16.78 4.85 1.02
CA ILE A 234 16.71 4.75 2.49
C ILE A 234 17.17 6.06 3.15
N GLY A 235 18.29 6.63 2.70
CA GLY A 235 18.79 7.90 3.23
C GLY A 235 17.80 9.06 3.02
N ASN A 236 17.13 9.11 1.87
CA ASN A 236 16.13 10.13 1.58
C ASN A 236 14.87 9.97 2.45
N VAL A 237 14.38 8.74 2.64
CA VAL A 237 13.24 8.49 3.54
C VAL A 237 13.58 8.89 4.97
N LYS A 238 14.75 8.48 5.48
CA LYS A 238 15.19 8.86 6.83
C LYS A 238 15.24 10.38 6.99
N LYS A 239 15.81 11.10 6.01
CA LYS A 239 15.82 12.58 6.01
C LYS A 239 14.42 13.19 6.02
N GLN A 240 13.49 12.67 5.24
CA GLN A 240 12.11 13.17 5.22
C GLN A 240 11.41 12.95 6.56
N LEU A 241 11.58 11.77 7.17
CA LEU A 241 11.05 11.48 8.51
C LEU A 241 11.70 12.35 9.58
N GLU A 242 13.00 12.61 9.47
CA GLU A 242 13.72 13.47 10.40
C GLU A 242 13.30 14.94 10.31
N ALA A 243 12.90 15.39 9.12
CA ALA A 243 12.41 16.74 8.86
C ALA A 243 11.00 17.00 9.41
N ILE A 244 10.27 15.97 9.88
CA ILE A 244 8.97 16.15 10.53
C ILE A 244 9.17 16.98 11.80
N SER A 245 8.64 18.20 11.80
CA SER A 245 8.72 19.13 12.92
C SER A 245 7.68 18.78 13.99
N SER A 246 8.16 18.38 15.17
CA SER A 246 7.31 18.18 16.34
C SER A 246 6.63 19.48 16.79
N GLU A 247 7.27 20.63 16.57
CA GLU A 247 6.72 21.94 16.92
C GLU A 247 5.53 22.31 16.01
N GLU A 248 5.67 22.13 14.70
CA GLU A 248 4.58 22.35 13.75
C GLU A 248 3.43 21.38 14.01
N MET A 249 3.75 20.11 14.29
CA MET A 249 2.75 19.10 14.65
C MET A 249 1.98 19.51 15.92
N ALA A 250 2.68 19.94 16.96
CA ALA A 250 2.04 20.39 18.20
C ALA A 250 1.17 21.64 18.01
N LYS A 251 1.61 22.59 17.17
CA LYS A 251 0.84 23.79 16.82
C LYS A 251 -0.46 23.46 16.08
N ASN A 252 -0.41 22.52 15.14
CA ASN A 252 -1.55 22.15 14.31
C ASN A 252 -2.44 21.07 14.95
N LYS A 253 -1.96 20.40 16.01
CA LYS A 253 -2.66 19.30 16.68
C LYS A 253 -4.10 19.63 17.08
N PRO A 254 -4.43 20.78 17.70
CA PRO A 254 -5.82 21.08 18.07
C PRO A 254 -6.76 21.13 16.85
N GLN A 255 -6.30 21.67 15.73
CA GLN A 255 -7.08 21.73 14.49
C GLN A 255 -7.29 20.33 13.89
N ILE A 256 -6.21 19.53 13.81
CA ILE A 256 -6.27 18.15 13.31
C ILE A 256 -7.21 17.31 14.17
N MET A 257 -7.10 17.42 15.49
CA MET A 257 -7.95 16.72 16.45
C MET A 257 -9.43 17.15 16.36
N GLY A 258 -9.68 18.44 16.14
CA GLY A 258 -11.02 18.95 15.85
C GLY A 258 -11.61 18.31 14.59
N MET A 259 -10.82 18.21 13.52
CA MET A 259 -11.24 17.55 12.27
C MET A 259 -11.49 16.05 12.47
N ILE A 260 -10.61 15.32 13.16
CA ILE A 260 -10.81 13.90 13.49
C ILE A 260 -12.14 13.71 14.23
N THR A 261 -12.40 14.53 15.25
CA THR A 261 -13.64 14.45 16.04
C THR A 261 -14.88 14.74 15.20
N MET A 262 -14.78 15.72 14.30
CA MET A 262 -15.86 16.06 13.38
C MET A 262 -16.19 14.89 12.43
N VAL A 263 -15.17 14.29 11.81
CA VAL A 263 -15.35 13.14 10.91
C VAL A 263 -15.87 11.93 11.67
N ASP A 264 -15.40 11.70 12.89
CA ASP A 264 -15.90 10.64 13.77
C ASP A 264 -17.40 10.80 14.08
N GLY A 265 -17.86 12.04 14.30
CA GLY A 265 -19.27 12.38 14.46
C GLY A 265 -20.11 12.06 13.21
N ILE A 266 -19.60 12.38 12.02
CA ILE A 266 -20.23 12.05 10.74
C ILE A 266 -20.34 10.53 10.57
N LEU A 267 -19.25 9.79 10.83
CA LEU A 267 -19.26 8.33 10.77
C LEU A 267 -20.25 7.71 11.74
N THR A 268 -20.41 8.30 12.93
CA THR A 268 -21.42 7.87 13.89
C THR A 268 -22.83 8.00 13.31
N GLN A 269 -23.16 9.15 12.71
CA GLN A 269 -24.47 9.37 12.08
C GLN A 269 -24.73 8.40 10.93
N LEU A 270 -23.74 8.19 10.05
CA LEU A 270 -23.82 7.22 8.96
C LEU A 270 -24.02 5.80 9.52
N LYS A 271 -23.29 5.40 10.56
CA LYS A 271 -23.44 4.08 11.21
C LYS A 271 -24.83 3.85 11.80
N THR A 272 -25.49 4.89 12.28
CA THR A 272 -26.81 4.81 12.93
C THR A 272 -27.98 5.05 11.99
N ALA A 273 -27.74 5.45 10.74
CA ALA A 273 -28.80 5.59 9.76
C ALA A 273 -29.57 4.27 9.60
N GLU A 274 -30.90 4.34 9.68
CA GLU A 274 -31.81 3.21 9.52
C GLU A 274 -32.56 3.27 8.17
N THR A 275 -32.50 4.41 7.48
CA THR A 275 -33.11 4.61 6.15
C THR A 275 -32.13 5.26 5.18
N GLN A 276 -32.41 5.10 3.87
CA GLN A 276 -31.62 5.72 2.81
C GLN A 276 -31.58 7.25 2.95
N GLU A 277 -32.71 7.88 3.27
CA GLU A 277 -32.80 9.33 3.43
C GLU A 277 -31.92 9.81 4.59
N GLN A 278 -31.92 9.09 5.71
CA GLN A 278 -31.04 9.43 6.85
C GLN A 278 -29.57 9.32 6.47
N PHE A 279 -29.21 8.27 5.74
CA PHE A 279 -27.84 8.06 5.26
C PHE A 279 -27.41 9.17 4.30
N ASP A 280 -28.21 9.47 3.28
CA ASP A 280 -27.92 10.50 2.28
C ASP A 280 -27.84 11.90 2.90
N GLN A 281 -28.69 12.22 3.90
CA GLN A 281 -28.61 13.49 4.63
C GLN A 281 -27.32 13.63 5.45
N ALA A 282 -26.91 12.56 6.14
CA ALA A 282 -25.64 12.55 6.86
C ALA A 282 -24.45 12.71 5.89
N LEU A 283 -24.49 12.08 4.72
CA LEU A 283 -23.46 12.20 3.70
C LEU A 283 -23.40 13.62 3.11
N LEU A 284 -24.53 14.22 2.77
CA LEU A 284 -24.61 15.62 2.31
C LEU A 284 -24.06 16.61 3.35
N GLY A 285 -24.40 16.40 4.62
CA GLY A 285 -23.89 17.20 5.73
C GLY A 285 -22.36 17.14 5.85
N ALA A 286 -21.74 16.02 5.43
CA ALA A 286 -20.30 15.84 5.39
C ALA A 286 -19.64 16.49 4.16
N MET A 287 -20.31 16.54 3.02
CA MET A 287 -19.72 17.03 1.75
C MET A 287 -19.36 18.52 1.79
N LEU A 288 -20.17 19.37 2.42
CA LEU A 288 -19.92 20.81 2.51
C LEU A 288 -18.61 21.16 3.24
N PRO A 289 -18.37 20.68 4.48
CA PRO A 289 -17.12 20.96 5.19
C PRO A 289 -15.91 20.30 4.51
N ILE A 290 -16.05 19.09 3.95
CA ILE A 290 -14.98 18.45 3.17
C ILE A 290 -14.62 19.29 1.94
N GLY A 291 -15.63 19.77 1.20
CA GLY A 291 -15.43 20.63 0.03
C GLY A 291 -14.73 21.95 0.38
N LEU A 292 -15.08 22.56 1.52
CA LEU A 292 -14.42 23.77 2.01
C LEU A 292 -12.94 23.52 2.36
N LEU A 293 -12.65 22.41 3.05
CA LEU A 293 -11.28 22.00 3.37
C LEU A 293 -10.46 21.73 2.11
N MET A 294 -11.03 21.04 1.11
CA MET A 294 -10.36 20.80 -0.17
C MET A 294 -10.06 22.12 -0.89
N MET A 295 -11.01 23.06 -0.95
CA MET A 295 -10.78 24.39 -1.53
C MET A 295 -9.68 25.19 -0.81
N GLN A 296 -9.64 25.15 0.53
CA GLN A 296 -8.58 25.81 1.30
C GLN A 296 -7.20 25.20 1.02
N SER A 297 -7.12 23.87 0.94
CA SER A 297 -5.87 23.17 0.62
C SER A 297 -5.37 23.46 -0.81
N MET A 298 -6.26 23.68 -1.77
CA MET A 298 -5.89 24.07 -3.14
C MET A 298 -5.57 25.56 -3.26
N GLY A 299 -6.10 26.41 -2.36
CA GLY A 299 -5.83 27.85 -2.32
C GLY A 299 -4.46 28.22 -1.76
N GLU A 300 -3.86 27.38 -0.92
CA GLU A 300 -2.52 27.58 -0.34
C GLU A 300 -1.38 26.98 -1.20
N GLY A 301 -1.69 26.29 -2.30
CA GLY A 301 -0.72 25.57 -3.14
C GLY A 301 -0.25 26.26 -4.43
N ILE A 302 -0.82 27.40 -4.83
CA ILE A 302 -0.35 28.19 -5.99
C ILE A 302 0.51 29.37 -5.49
N GLY A 303 1.61 29.03 -4.84
CA GLY A 303 2.73 29.96 -4.69
C GLY A 303 3.37 30.19 -6.05
N THR A 304 3.34 31.43 -6.51
CA THR A 304 3.98 31.94 -7.75
C THR A 304 5.35 31.31 -8.05
N PRO A 305 5.65 30.95 -9.31
CA PRO A 305 6.98 30.50 -9.69
C PRO A 305 7.96 31.68 -9.60
N THR A 306 8.83 31.69 -8.58
CA THR A 306 10.04 32.51 -8.62
C THR A 306 11.01 31.88 -9.60
N ASN A 307 11.14 32.50 -10.77
CA ASN A 307 12.28 32.33 -11.65
C ASN A 307 13.57 32.58 -10.87
N LEU A 308 14.49 31.61 -10.88
CA LEU A 308 15.93 31.76 -11.07
C LEU A 308 16.55 30.38 -11.33
#